data_AF-A0A2E6ZCW6-F1
#
_entry.id   AF-A0A2E6ZCW6-F1
#
_cell.length_a   1.000
_cell.length_b   1.000
_cell.length_c   1.000
_cell.angle_alpha   90.00
_cell.angle_beta   90.00
_cell.angle_gamma   90.00
#
_symmetry.space_group_name_H-M   'P 1'
#
loop_
_entity.id
_entity.type
_entity.pdbx_description
1 polymer ?
#
loop_
_entity_poly.entity_id
_entity_poly.type
_entity_poly.pdbx_seq_one_letter_code
_entity_poly.pdbx_strand_id
1 'polypeptide(L)'
;MSPDGQFAATVSEPGRWTLNVDGQGWAGAPVFVLVCTANDLATLARTGLATCDLSNFQMGMPSGGDFSLSFELNVPEQGICIGAGDQGQAETGGACISIGAASSATPTTTTPQAVPITCASATAAITYTATADGTEVVWEFEEEPELSKMYLRTRPSGVSSDDHRNHHNGGFGLLWYQQVEVPISNNGAYQAELPSLEGPRATVDVDLVTVHPGGTECESRMFSDFEYPPLTSAQQNLSIPDGITVDLSRYTDLAVPAPTVEALVHAFASYNGRHISGAEEPDYSVWKIEDNKTIRDYSPKLRYFLFGSEIEIGNWWAVAQMMELVAAIAPHLDPRFATSIDEVNFPEFLPLCEPWMIVGVEPHGRQSKLQQPCQRDGNGAYFSDGTARSGAGNPNYSKSRGFTYHNKFVIEQSDMNRSDLGWIRNMAIGQEVNNPCCTINFHETGHALGVDHSACGHSSMSFWEPQNTSYTTKPWNEDDLAGMAIHLDPRTTHGMSIEEAASALGIPKDARYQELVEKPWRACGNQDPGWDAFAERLYELHIATEGVETNHPTNRDKVTWSY
;
A
#
# COMPACT_ATOMS: atom_id res chain seq x y z
N MET A 1 -0.11 2.69 -40.58
CA MET A 1 0.38 3.97 -40.04
C MET A 1 -0.40 5.12 -40.65
N SER A 2 -1.01 5.98 -39.85
CA SER A 2 -1.61 7.24 -40.28
C SER A 2 -0.77 8.43 -39.81
N PRO A 3 -0.92 9.63 -40.40
CA PRO A 3 -0.48 10.87 -39.78
C PRO A 3 -1.01 10.96 -38.34
N ASP A 4 -0.15 11.41 -37.43
CA ASP A 4 -0.33 11.56 -35.99
C ASP A 4 -0.70 10.26 -35.23
N GLY A 5 -0.70 9.12 -35.93
CA GLY A 5 -1.00 7.82 -35.35
C GLY A 5 0.22 7.21 -34.68
N GLN A 6 0.00 6.58 -33.53
CA GLN A 6 0.98 5.80 -32.79
C GLN A 6 0.54 4.34 -32.77
N PHE A 7 1.42 3.45 -33.23
CA PHE A 7 1.11 2.04 -33.41
C PHE A 7 2.07 1.17 -32.60
N ALA A 8 1.58 0.05 -32.08
CA ALA A 8 2.40 -0.96 -31.46
C ALA A 8 2.27 -2.28 -32.22
N ALA A 9 3.39 -2.97 -32.40
CA ALA A 9 3.46 -4.31 -32.96
C ALA A 9 4.36 -5.18 -32.09
N THR A 10 4.20 -6.50 -32.17
CA THR A 10 5.02 -7.46 -31.43
C THR A 10 5.61 -8.50 -32.37
N VAL A 11 6.84 -8.92 -32.10
CA VAL A 11 7.48 -10.08 -32.72
C VAL A 11 7.84 -11.11 -31.67
N SER A 12 7.91 -12.38 -32.06
CA SER A 12 8.07 -13.50 -31.12
C SER A 12 9.48 -13.62 -30.54
N GLU A 13 10.50 -13.10 -31.24
CA GLU A 13 11.89 -13.17 -30.81
C GLU A 13 12.73 -12.04 -31.45
N PRO A 14 13.85 -11.64 -30.82
CA PRO A 14 14.79 -10.70 -31.40
C PRO A 14 15.44 -11.29 -32.67
N GLY A 15 15.72 -10.44 -33.65
CA GLY A 15 16.38 -10.86 -34.88
C GLY A 15 15.91 -10.10 -36.10
N ARG A 16 16.22 -10.66 -37.28
CA ARG A 16 15.87 -10.04 -38.56
C ARG A 16 14.45 -10.42 -38.98
N TRP A 17 13.62 -9.41 -39.22
CA TRP A 17 12.23 -9.54 -39.63
C TRP A 17 11.96 -8.72 -40.89
N THR A 18 11.10 -9.22 -41.77
CA THR A 18 10.50 -8.43 -42.85
C THR A 18 9.37 -7.58 -42.27
N LEU A 19 9.55 -6.26 -42.24
CA LEU A 19 8.53 -5.32 -41.78
C LEU A 19 7.71 -4.83 -42.98
N ASN A 20 6.40 -5.01 -42.91
CA ASN A 20 5.45 -4.43 -43.86
C ASN A 20 4.78 -3.21 -43.21
N VAL A 21 4.89 -2.05 -43.85
CA VAL A 21 4.31 -0.79 -43.38
C VAL A 21 3.28 -0.31 -44.39
N ASP A 22 2.01 -0.41 -44.00
CA ASP A 22 0.90 0.15 -44.76
C ASP A 22 0.52 1.52 -44.18
N GLY A 23 0.65 2.55 -44.99
CA GLY A 23 0.27 3.92 -44.68
C GLY A 23 -1.10 4.27 -45.22
N GLN A 24 -1.93 5.00 -44.47
CA GLN A 24 -3.21 5.52 -44.92
C GLN A 24 -3.39 7.00 -44.57
N GLY A 25 -4.01 7.76 -45.47
CA GLY A 25 -4.40 9.15 -45.22
C GLY A 25 -3.28 10.20 -45.20
N TRP A 26 -2.13 9.93 -45.81
CA TRP A 26 -0.99 10.85 -45.91
C TRP A 26 -1.18 11.88 -47.03
N ALA A 27 -1.19 13.17 -46.73
CA ALA A 27 -1.30 14.23 -47.74
C ALA A 27 0.04 14.57 -48.40
N GLY A 28 1.16 14.36 -47.68
CA GLY A 28 2.52 14.65 -48.16
C GLY A 28 3.16 13.49 -48.92
N ALA A 29 3.80 13.77 -50.07
CA ALA A 29 4.63 12.81 -50.80
C ALA A 29 6.03 13.39 -51.09
N PRO A 30 7.12 12.62 -50.96
CA PRO A 30 7.20 11.23 -50.46
C PRO A 30 7.08 11.13 -48.93
N VAL A 31 6.70 9.95 -48.42
CA VAL A 31 6.76 9.61 -46.99
C VAL A 31 8.03 8.81 -46.72
N PHE A 32 8.82 9.26 -45.75
CA PHE A 32 10.04 8.61 -45.30
C PHE A 32 9.77 7.81 -44.04
N VAL A 33 10.07 6.50 -44.07
CA VAL A 33 10.06 5.64 -42.90
C VAL A 33 11.49 5.44 -42.40
N LEU A 34 11.71 5.78 -41.15
CA LEU A 34 13.01 5.87 -40.49
C LEU A 34 13.03 4.93 -39.29
N VAL A 35 14.18 4.32 -39.02
CA VAL A 35 14.39 3.55 -37.78
C VAL A 35 14.81 4.49 -36.66
N CYS A 36 14.24 4.32 -35.47
CA CYS A 36 14.47 5.20 -34.33
C CYS A 36 15.17 4.49 -33.19
N THR A 37 15.98 5.26 -32.47
CA THR A 37 16.69 4.83 -31.25
C THR A 37 15.75 4.69 -30.05
N ALA A 38 14.55 5.29 -30.13
CA ALA A 38 13.46 4.97 -29.23
C ALA A 38 13.08 3.49 -29.35
N ASN A 39 12.79 2.86 -28.22
CA ASN A 39 12.38 1.46 -28.14
C ASN A 39 10.96 1.28 -27.54
N ASP A 40 10.30 2.38 -27.18
CA ASP A 40 8.93 2.41 -26.69
C ASP A 40 8.15 3.62 -27.25
N LEU A 41 6.82 3.49 -27.28
CA LEU A 41 5.94 4.45 -27.91
C LEU A 41 5.89 5.79 -27.17
N ALA A 42 6.10 5.80 -25.84
CA ALA A 42 6.09 7.02 -25.04
C ALA A 42 7.37 7.85 -25.29
N THR A 43 8.52 7.20 -25.42
CA THR A 43 9.77 7.85 -25.82
C THR A 43 9.67 8.40 -27.24
N LEU A 44 9.09 7.63 -28.18
CA LEU A 44 8.85 8.10 -29.55
C LEU A 44 7.86 9.28 -29.58
N ALA A 45 6.78 9.22 -28.81
CA ALA A 45 5.79 10.31 -28.70
C ALA A 45 6.42 11.61 -28.18
N ARG A 46 7.24 11.51 -27.14
CA ARG A 46 7.90 12.66 -26.50
C ARG A 46 9.00 13.26 -27.37
N THR A 47 9.76 12.42 -28.06
CA THR A 47 10.94 12.86 -28.84
C THR A 47 10.63 13.09 -30.31
N GLY A 48 9.48 12.63 -30.80
CA GLY A 48 9.11 12.64 -32.21
C GLY A 48 10.15 11.92 -33.07
N LEU A 49 10.35 12.42 -34.29
CA LEU A 49 11.34 11.88 -35.22
C LEU A 49 12.79 12.27 -34.88
N ALA A 50 13.04 13.02 -33.81
CA ALA A 50 14.38 13.49 -33.44
C ALA A 50 15.32 12.35 -33.03
N THR A 51 14.78 11.20 -32.65
CA THR A 51 15.52 9.98 -32.29
C THR A 51 15.76 9.05 -33.48
N CYS A 52 15.31 9.43 -34.68
CA CYS A 52 15.35 8.59 -35.87
C CYS A 52 16.62 8.79 -36.71
N ASP A 53 17.17 7.68 -37.19
CA ASP A 53 18.37 7.65 -38.03
C ASP A 53 18.03 8.06 -39.46
N LEU A 54 18.35 9.32 -39.79
CA LEU A 54 18.14 9.91 -41.12
C LEU A 54 19.05 9.31 -42.22
N SER A 55 20.03 8.48 -41.85
CA SER A 55 20.95 7.88 -42.82
C SER A 55 20.42 6.60 -43.47
N ASN A 56 19.39 5.97 -42.88
CA ASN A 56 18.83 4.71 -43.34
C ASN A 56 17.30 4.77 -43.41
N PHE A 57 16.80 5.42 -44.46
CA PHE A 57 15.37 5.63 -44.69
C PHE A 57 14.82 4.75 -45.82
N GLN A 58 13.54 4.40 -45.68
CA GLN A 58 12.74 3.78 -46.73
C GLN A 58 11.73 4.81 -47.25
N MET A 59 11.47 4.81 -48.56
CA MET A 59 10.64 5.85 -49.18
C MET A 59 9.36 5.26 -49.77
N GLY A 60 8.22 5.70 -49.25
CA GLY A 60 6.88 5.42 -49.75
C GLY A 60 6.37 6.55 -50.63
N MET A 61 5.78 6.20 -51.77
CA MET A 61 5.12 7.14 -52.66
C MET A 61 3.61 6.96 -52.51
N PRO A 62 2.94 7.74 -51.64
CA PRO A 62 1.50 7.58 -51.45
C PRO A 62 0.73 7.87 -52.73
N SER A 63 -0.21 7.00 -53.07
CA SER A 63 -1.14 7.15 -54.20
C SER A 63 -2.54 7.31 -53.64
N GLY A 64 -3.07 8.54 -53.66
CA GLY A 64 -4.38 8.84 -53.08
C GLY A 64 -4.43 8.83 -51.54
N GLY A 65 -3.28 9.01 -50.89
CA GLY A 65 -3.15 9.03 -49.43
C GLY A 65 -2.51 7.77 -48.83
N ASP A 66 -2.46 6.69 -49.61
CA ASP A 66 -2.05 5.38 -49.11
C ASP A 66 -0.71 4.95 -49.72
N PHE A 67 0.15 4.31 -48.92
CA PHE A 67 1.40 3.70 -49.39
C PHE A 67 1.60 2.33 -48.75
N SER A 68 2.43 1.49 -49.36
CA SER A 68 2.88 0.23 -48.77
C SER A 68 4.37 0.05 -49.01
N LEU A 69 5.11 -0.34 -47.96
CA LEU A 69 6.54 -0.58 -47.98
C LEU A 69 6.87 -1.91 -47.30
N SER A 70 7.90 -2.58 -47.79
CA SER A 70 8.40 -3.81 -47.20
C SER A 70 9.93 -3.77 -47.16
N PHE A 71 10.52 -3.95 -45.98
CA PHE A 71 11.96 -3.94 -45.80
C PHE A 71 12.41 -4.78 -44.61
N GLU A 72 13.68 -5.18 -44.61
CA GLU A 72 14.27 -5.96 -43.52
C GLU A 72 14.70 -5.05 -42.36
N LEU A 73 14.31 -5.42 -41.15
CA LEU A 73 14.66 -4.72 -39.91
C LEU A 73 15.19 -5.72 -38.88
N ASN A 74 16.27 -5.36 -38.19
CA ASN A 74 16.76 -6.14 -37.06
C ASN A 74 16.14 -5.61 -35.75
N VAL A 75 15.23 -6.37 -35.15
CA VAL A 75 14.56 -6.03 -33.90
C VAL A 75 15.43 -6.53 -32.73
N PRO A 76 15.94 -5.64 -31.86
CA PRO A 76 16.75 -6.02 -30.71
C PRO A 76 15.86 -6.45 -29.52
N GLU A 77 16.47 -7.03 -28.48
CA GLU A 77 15.75 -7.56 -27.30
C GLU A 77 14.86 -6.53 -26.62
N GLN A 78 15.32 -5.29 -26.55
CA GLN A 78 14.61 -4.17 -25.95
C GLN A 78 13.50 -3.57 -26.84
N GLY A 79 13.27 -4.10 -28.03
CA GLY A 79 12.37 -3.53 -29.03
C GLY A 79 12.99 -2.38 -29.84
N ILE A 80 12.29 -1.94 -30.88
CA ILE A 80 12.72 -0.86 -31.78
C ILE A 80 11.52 -0.08 -32.29
N CYS A 81 11.68 1.23 -32.48
CA CYS A 81 10.66 2.05 -33.10
C CYS A 81 11.03 2.44 -34.53
N ILE A 82 10.01 2.73 -35.32
CA ILE A 82 10.10 3.40 -36.61
C ILE A 82 9.23 4.67 -36.58
N GLY A 83 9.66 5.68 -37.31
CA GLY A 83 8.93 6.90 -37.51
C GLY A 83 8.68 7.13 -38.99
N ALA A 84 7.49 7.59 -39.35
CA ALA A 84 7.15 8.00 -40.71
C ALA A 84 6.91 9.51 -40.73
N GLY A 85 7.37 10.19 -41.79
CA GLY A 85 7.06 11.60 -41.98
C GLY A 85 7.25 12.05 -43.43
N ASP A 86 6.57 13.11 -43.83
CA ASP A 86 6.80 13.75 -45.13
C ASP A 86 8.07 14.62 -45.12
N GLN A 87 8.51 15.11 -46.28
CA GLN A 87 9.74 15.91 -46.39
C GLN A 87 9.73 17.17 -45.52
N GLY A 88 8.55 17.74 -45.27
CA GLY A 88 8.36 18.91 -44.43
C GLY A 88 8.18 18.61 -42.94
N GLN A 89 8.06 17.33 -42.55
CA GLN A 89 7.58 16.90 -41.23
C GLN A 89 6.27 17.58 -40.80
N ALA A 90 5.43 17.94 -41.78
CA ALA A 90 4.10 18.46 -41.54
C ALA A 90 3.14 17.35 -41.08
N GLU A 91 3.40 16.11 -41.52
CA GLU A 91 2.74 14.91 -41.06
C GLU A 91 3.80 13.97 -40.48
N THR A 92 3.58 13.47 -39.25
CA THR A 92 4.47 12.47 -38.65
C THR A 92 3.64 11.37 -37.99
N GLY A 93 4.13 10.15 -37.99
CA GLY A 93 3.50 9.00 -37.33
C GLY A 93 4.58 8.07 -36.81
N GLY A 94 4.24 7.25 -35.81
CA GLY A 94 5.22 6.40 -35.14
C GLY A 94 4.70 4.98 -34.93
N ALA A 95 5.59 4.00 -34.99
CA ALA A 95 5.27 2.64 -34.59
C ALA A 95 6.42 2.03 -33.79
N CYS A 96 6.12 1.28 -32.73
CA CYS A 96 7.12 0.56 -31.96
C CYS A 96 6.87 -0.94 -31.99
N ILE A 97 7.93 -1.70 -32.17
CA ILE A 97 7.95 -3.16 -32.26
C ILE A 97 8.64 -3.70 -31.01
N SER A 98 7.92 -4.42 -30.16
CA SER A 98 8.48 -5.05 -28.96
C SER A 98 8.61 -6.56 -29.11
N ILE A 99 9.44 -7.18 -28.27
CA ILE A 99 9.58 -8.64 -28.19
C ILE A 99 8.52 -9.18 -27.22
N GLY A 100 7.58 -9.96 -27.74
CA GLY A 100 6.57 -10.66 -26.95
C GLY A 100 6.94 -12.13 -26.84
N ALA A 101 7.23 -12.60 -25.61
CA ALA A 101 7.33 -14.02 -25.32
C ALA A 101 6.09 -14.74 -25.87
N ALA A 102 6.29 -15.94 -26.42
CA ALA A 102 5.20 -16.85 -26.72
C ALA A 102 4.47 -17.20 -25.40
N SER A 103 3.52 -16.37 -25.00
CA SER A 103 2.38 -16.80 -24.20
C SER A 103 1.60 -17.75 -25.08
N SER A 104 1.89 -19.04 -24.97
CA SER A 104 1.00 -20.11 -25.42
C SER A 104 -0.20 -20.27 -24.48
N ALA A 105 -0.63 -19.19 -23.83
CA ALA A 105 -1.99 -19.05 -23.36
C ALA A 105 -2.63 -18.03 -24.29
N THR A 106 -3.38 -18.52 -25.27
CA THR A 106 -4.56 -17.81 -25.77
C THR A 106 -5.23 -17.16 -24.56
N PRO A 107 -5.54 -15.84 -24.56
CA PRO A 107 -6.40 -15.28 -23.53
C PRO A 107 -7.62 -16.18 -23.52
N THR A 108 -7.83 -16.89 -22.41
CA THR A 108 -9.13 -17.49 -22.19
C THR A 108 -10.00 -16.27 -21.92
N THR A 109 -10.56 -15.67 -22.97
CA THR A 109 -11.82 -14.95 -22.83
C THR A 109 -12.82 -16.03 -22.41
N THR A 110 -12.80 -16.39 -21.14
CA THR A 110 -14.03 -16.75 -20.46
C THR A 110 -14.88 -15.51 -20.60
N THR A 111 -15.72 -15.48 -21.64
CA THR A 111 -16.91 -14.65 -21.64
C THR A 111 -17.53 -14.91 -20.28
N PRO A 112 -17.56 -13.93 -19.37
CA PRO A 112 -18.00 -14.22 -18.04
C PRO A 112 -19.44 -14.72 -18.13
N GLN A 113 -19.70 -15.91 -17.60
CA GLN A 113 -21.05 -16.45 -17.65
C GLN A 113 -21.91 -15.66 -16.66
N ALA A 114 -22.91 -14.95 -17.19
CA ALA A 114 -24.00 -14.43 -16.37
C ALA A 114 -24.60 -15.59 -15.57
N VAL A 115 -24.50 -15.51 -14.24
CA VAL A 115 -25.19 -16.44 -13.35
C VAL A 115 -26.63 -15.95 -13.21
N PRO A 116 -27.65 -16.78 -13.45
CA PRO A 116 -29.03 -16.42 -13.11
C PRO A 116 -29.11 -16.21 -11.60
N ILE A 117 -29.38 -14.98 -11.16
CA ILE A 117 -29.37 -14.64 -9.74
C ILE A 117 -30.79 -14.30 -9.28
N THR A 118 -31.27 -15.09 -8.33
CA THR A 118 -32.57 -14.90 -7.70
C THR A 118 -32.40 -14.03 -6.46
N CYS A 119 -32.54 -12.72 -6.61
CA CYS A 119 -32.71 -11.86 -5.44
C CYS A 119 -34.15 -12.00 -4.93
N ALA A 120 -34.32 -12.46 -3.69
CA ALA A 120 -35.61 -12.48 -3.03
C ALA A 120 -35.94 -11.08 -2.47
N SER A 121 -36.19 -10.11 -3.34
CA SER A 121 -37.09 -9.03 -2.97
C SER A 121 -38.52 -9.57 -3.06
N ALA A 122 -39.46 -9.01 -2.30
CA ALA A 122 -40.81 -9.55 -2.18
C ALA A 122 -41.64 -9.58 -3.48
N THR A 123 -41.09 -9.22 -4.65
CA THR A 123 -41.89 -9.01 -5.87
C THR A 123 -41.33 -9.51 -7.21
N ALA A 124 -40.03 -9.75 -7.44
CA ALA A 124 -39.52 -10.39 -8.67
C ALA A 124 -38.02 -10.76 -8.60
N ALA A 125 -37.57 -11.74 -9.40
CA ALA A 125 -36.15 -12.01 -9.65
C ALA A 125 -35.62 -11.05 -10.74
N ILE A 126 -34.41 -10.52 -10.56
CA ILE A 126 -33.74 -9.65 -11.53
C ILE A 126 -32.77 -10.50 -12.34
N THR A 127 -32.97 -10.59 -13.66
CA THR A 127 -32.03 -11.22 -14.59
C THR A 127 -31.38 -10.19 -15.50
N TYR A 128 -30.10 -10.39 -15.79
CA TYR A 128 -29.33 -9.57 -16.71
C TYR A 128 -28.24 -10.40 -17.41
N THR A 129 -27.76 -9.92 -18.55
CA THR A 129 -26.55 -10.42 -19.20
C THR A 129 -25.44 -9.40 -19.02
N ALA A 130 -24.22 -9.84 -18.69
CA ALA A 130 -23.08 -8.96 -18.49
C ALA A 130 -21.83 -9.44 -19.24
N THR A 131 -21.01 -8.50 -19.68
CA THR A 131 -19.69 -8.73 -20.30
C THR A 131 -18.70 -7.69 -19.81
N ALA A 132 -17.41 -8.04 -19.81
CA ALA A 132 -16.34 -7.10 -19.51
C ALA A 132 -15.30 -7.10 -20.64
N ASP A 133 -14.82 -5.91 -21.02
CA ASP A 133 -13.66 -5.70 -21.87
C ASP A 133 -12.66 -4.78 -21.15
N GLY A 134 -11.52 -5.34 -20.75
CA GLY A 134 -10.64 -4.64 -19.81
C GLY A 134 -11.39 -4.29 -18.52
N THR A 135 -11.38 -3.01 -18.12
CA THR A 135 -12.11 -2.50 -16.96
C THR A 135 -13.55 -2.05 -17.28
N GLU A 136 -13.96 -2.09 -18.54
CA GLU A 136 -15.30 -1.67 -18.95
C GLU A 136 -16.29 -2.82 -18.82
N VAL A 137 -17.34 -2.61 -18.04
CA VAL A 137 -18.41 -3.59 -17.79
C VAL A 137 -19.69 -3.11 -18.45
N VAL A 138 -20.29 -3.96 -19.27
CA VAL A 138 -21.56 -3.72 -19.95
C VAL A 138 -22.56 -4.77 -19.49
N TRP A 139 -23.78 -4.35 -19.17
CA TRP A 139 -24.87 -5.28 -18.85
C TRP A 139 -26.23 -4.77 -19.30
N GLU A 140 -27.15 -5.69 -19.52
CA GLU A 140 -28.52 -5.41 -19.95
C GLU A 140 -29.49 -6.26 -19.12
N PHE A 141 -30.49 -5.62 -18.51
CA PHE A 141 -31.56 -6.32 -17.79
C PHE A 141 -32.53 -6.96 -18.78
N GLU A 142 -32.99 -8.18 -18.48
CA GLU A 142 -34.04 -8.85 -19.27
C GLU A 142 -35.40 -8.13 -19.14
N GLU A 143 -35.68 -7.58 -17.96
CA GLU A 143 -36.82 -6.72 -17.65
C GLU A 143 -36.34 -5.58 -16.75
N GLU A 144 -36.72 -4.34 -17.08
CA GLU A 144 -36.21 -3.14 -16.40
C GLU A 144 -36.72 -3.08 -14.95
N PRO A 145 -35.82 -3.24 -13.94
CA PRO A 145 -36.24 -3.23 -12.55
C PRO A 145 -36.52 -1.79 -12.08
N GLU A 146 -37.48 -1.64 -11.16
CA GLU A 146 -37.69 -0.36 -10.49
C GLU A 146 -36.58 -0.15 -9.44
N LEU A 147 -35.64 0.75 -9.76
CA LEU A 147 -34.46 1.03 -8.95
C LEU A 147 -34.46 2.47 -8.44
N SER A 148 -33.96 2.66 -7.23
CA SER A 148 -33.62 3.97 -6.66
C SER A 148 -32.12 4.27 -6.76
N LYS A 149 -31.27 3.24 -6.68
CA LYS A 149 -29.82 3.32 -6.91
C LYS A 149 -29.26 2.04 -7.49
N MET A 150 -28.07 2.13 -8.07
CA MET A 150 -27.31 1.00 -8.59
C MET A 150 -25.81 1.25 -8.39
N TYR A 151 -25.06 0.21 -8.05
CA TYR A 151 -23.62 0.28 -7.85
C TYR A 151 -22.92 -0.92 -8.50
N LEU A 152 -21.72 -0.69 -9.01
CA LEU A 152 -20.73 -1.75 -9.23
C LEU A 152 -19.81 -1.78 -8.02
N ARG A 153 -19.62 -2.96 -7.44
CA ARG A 153 -18.79 -3.19 -6.26
C ARG A 153 -17.70 -4.19 -6.57
N THR A 154 -16.51 -3.94 -6.07
CA THR A 154 -15.40 -4.89 -6.10
C THR A 154 -15.04 -5.32 -4.69
N ARG A 155 -14.54 -6.55 -4.56
CA ARG A 155 -13.92 -7.07 -3.34
C ARG A 155 -12.83 -8.08 -3.72
N PRO A 156 -11.79 -8.30 -2.89
CA PRO A 156 -10.78 -9.32 -3.17
C PRO A 156 -11.43 -10.68 -3.46
N SER A 157 -10.96 -11.42 -4.47
CA SER A 157 -11.41 -12.80 -4.73
C SER A 157 -10.70 -13.83 -3.84
N GLY A 158 -11.32 -14.99 -3.66
CA GLY A 158 -10.74 -16.11 -2.90
C GLY A 158 -11.68 -17.32 -2.79
N VAL A 159 -11.13 -18.53 -2.92
CA VAL A 159 -11.88 -19.80 -2.75
C VAL A 159 -12.07 -20.20 -1.28
N SER A 160 -11.41 -19.50 -0.35
CA SER A 160 -11.57 -19.68 1.08
C SER A 160 -11.66 -18.33 1.80
N SER A 161 -12.42 -18.26 2.89
CA SER A 161 -12.49 -17.08 3.78
C SER A 161 -11.13 -16.64 4.36
N ASP A 162 -10.13 -17.51 4.21
CA ASP A 162 -8.75 -17.33 4.60
C ASP A 162 -7.93 -16.53 3.57
N ASP A 163 -8.34 -16.47 2.29
CA ASP A 163 -7.59 -15.76 1.22
C ASP A 163 -7.90 -14.26 1.17
N HIS A 164 -9.05 -13.83 1.71
CA HIS A 164 -9.39 -12.41 1.86
C HIS A 164 -8.64 -11.72 3.01
N ARG A 165 -7.78 -12.46 3.74
CA ARG A 165 -7.05 -11.90 4.88
C ARG A 165 -5.95 -10.96 4.40
N ASN A 166 -6.00 -9.72 4.88
CA ASN A 166 -5.06 -8.62 4.55
C ASN A 166 -3.57 -8.97 4.59
N HIS A 167 -3.16 -9.93 5.41
CA HIS A 167 -1.75 -10.34 5.48
C HIS A 167 -1.27 -11.17 4.29
N HIS A 168 -2.16 -11.71 3.44
CA HIS A 168 -1.76 -12.47 2.24
C HIS A 168 -1.49 -11.58 1.03
N ASN A 169 -2.08 -10.39 1.00
CA ASN A 169 -1.96 -9.38 -0.05
C ASN A 169 -1.24 -8.13 0.44
N GLY A 170 -0.54 -8.22 1.56
CA GLY A 170 0.29 -7.12 2.05
C GLY A 170 -0.48 -5.86 2.40
N GLY A 171 -1.73 -6.05 2.79
CA GLY A 171 -2.68 -5.04 3.18
C GLY A 171 -3.46 -4.40 2.03
N PHE A 172 -3.03 -4.61 0.78
CA PHE A 172 -3.67 -4.02 -0.40
C PHE A 172 -5.11 -4.51 -0.64
N GLY A 173 -5.50 -5.65 -0.05
CA GLY A 173 -6.86 -6.17 -0.16
C GLY A 173 -7.95 -5.17 0.20
N LEU A 174 -7.66 -4.30 1.17
CA LEU A 174 -8.61 -3.28 1.59
C LEU A 174 -8.89 -2.26 0.49
N LEU A 175 -7.87 -1.88 -0.28
CA LEU A 175 -8.04 -0.95 -1.40
C LEU A 175 -8.89 -1.54 -2.54
N TRP A 176 -9.11 -2.85 -2.55
CA TRP A 176 -9.89 -3.51 -3.59
C TRP A 176 -11.37 -3.62 -3.22
N TYR A 177 -11.74 -3.23 -2.01
CA TYR A 177 -13.12 -2.93 -1.64
C TYR A 177 -13.47 -1.54 -2.16
N GLN A 178 -14.01 -1.48 -3.36
CA GLN A 178 -14.43 -0.22 -3.99
C GLN A 178 -15.87 -0.35 -4.46
N GLN A 179 -16.57 0.78 -4.52
CA GLN A 179 -17.88 0.85 -5.17
C GLN A 179 -17.99 2.12 -6.00
N VAL A 180 -18.72 2.04 -7.10
CA VAL A 180 -19.06 3.18 -7.95
C VAL A 180 -20.57 3.19 -8.18
N GLU A 181 -21.21 4.34 -7.95
CA GLU A 181 -22.62 4.53 -8.25
C GLU A 181 -22.81 4.65 -9.77
N VAL A 182 -23.71 3.84 -10.31
CA VAL A 182 -24.05 3.82 -11.73
C VAL A 182 -25.36 4.57 -11.93
N PRO A 183 -25.38 5.64 -12.73
CA PRO A 183 -26.61 6.38 -13.03
C PRO A 183 -27.67 5.48 -13.66
N ILE A 184 -28.89 5.49 -13.12
CA ILE A 184 -30.03 4.74 -13.66
C ILE A 184 -30.49 5.42 -14.96
N SER A 185 -30.74 4.63 -16.00
CA SER A 185 -31.18 5.10 -17.30
C SER A 185 -32.36 4.27 -17.80
N ASN A 186 -33.24 4.86 -18.63
CA ASN A 186 -34.55 4.29 -18.96
C ASN A 186 -34.52 3.30 -20.16
N ASN A 187 -33.39 2.66 -20.43
CA ASN A 187 -33.23 1.77 -21.58
C ASN A 187 -32.84 0.34 -21.20
N GLY A 188 -32.74 0.01 -19.90
CA GLY A 188 -32.34 -1.30 -19.40
C GLY A 188 -30.89 -1.72 -19.69
N ALA A 189 -30.10 -0.92 -20.43
CA ALA A 189 -28.74 -1.25 -20.86
C ALA A 189 -27.73 -0.26 -20.28
N TYR A 190 -26.67 -0.80 -19.70
CA TYR A 190 -25.75 -0.06 -18.85
C TYR A 190 -24.31 -0.38 -19.20
N GLN A 191 -23.47 0.61 -18.94
CA GLN A 191 -22.04 0.54 -19.13
C GLN A 191 -21.40 1.36 -18.02
N ALA A 192 -20.39 0.80 -17.38
CA ALA A 192 -19.60 1.49 -16.37
C ALA A 192 -18.18 0.94 -16.35
N GLU A 193 -17.23 1.81 -16.04
CA GLU A 193 -15.87 1.41 -15.78
C GLU A 193 -15.74 0.91 -14.34
N LEU A 194 -15.02 -0.19 -14.14
CA LEU A 194 -14.64 -0.64 -12.81
C LEU A 194 -13.80 0.42 -12.11
N PRO A 195 -13.90 0.54 -10.78
CA PRO A 195 -12.98 1.35 -10.00
C PRO A 195 -11.51 1.08 -10.35
N SER A 196 -10.69 2.14 -10.42
CA SER A 196 -9.25 1.96 -10.65
C SER A 196 -8.61 1.28 -9.45
N LEU A 197 -7.84 0.21 -9.70
CA LEU A 197 -7.05 -0.41 -8.64
C LEU A 197 -6.01 0.57 -8.10
N GLU A 198 -6.03 0.74 -6.78
CA GLU A 198 -4.92 1.31 -6.04
C GLU A 198 -3.98 0.19 -5.59
N GLY A 199 -2.70 0.29 -5.94
CA GLY A 199 -1.70 -0.71 -5.58
C GLY A 199 -1.52 -1.82 -6.63
N PRO A 200 -0.97 -2.99 -6.25
CA PRO A 200 -0.56 -4.01 -7.20
C PRO A 200 -1.75 -4.69 -7.87
N ARG A 201 -1.49 -5.35 -9.00
CA ARG A 201 -2.48 -6.14 -9.73
C ARG A 201 -3.18 -7.13 -8.79
N ALA A 202 -4.49 -7.19 -8.90
CA ALA A 202 -5.36 -7.97 -8.04
C ALA A 202 -6.37 -8.80 -8.84
N THR A 203 -6.85 -9.84 -8.18
CA THR A 203 -8.03 -10.60 -8.60
C THR A 203 -9.19 -10.24 -7.67
N VAL A 204 -10.32 -9.80 -8.25
CA VAL A 204 -11.48 -9.32 -7.50
C VAL A 204 -12.77 -10.00 -7.95
N ASP A 205 -13.74 -10.09 -7.05
CA ASP A 205 -15.11 -10.37 -7.43
C ASP A 205 -15.78 -9.04 -7.78
N VAL A 206 -16.58 -9.04 -8.83
CA VAL A 206 -17.37 -7.90 -9.28
C VAL A 206 -18.83 -8.20 -9.03
N ASP A 207 -19.48 -7.35 -8.25
CA ASP A 207 -20.88 -7.47 -7.87
C ASP A 207 -21.69 -6.26 -8.36
N LEU A 208 -22.88 -6.52 -8.90
CA LEU A 208 -23.91 -5.54 -9.15
C LEU A 208 -24.77 -5.42 -7.89
N VAL A 209 -24.87 -4.21 -7.34
CA VAL A 209 -25.73 -3.91 -6.19
C VAL A 209 -26.86 -3.01 -6.67
N THR A 210 -28.10 -3.49 -6.56
CA THR A 210 -29.30 -2.72 -6.92
C THR A 210 -30.10 -2.37 -5.66
N VAL A 211 -30.53 -1.12 -5.54
CA VAL A 211 -31.37 -0.64 -4.43
C VAL A 211 -32.76 -0.29 -4.97
N HIS A 212 -33.80 -0.82 -4.33
CA HIS A 212 -35.19 -0.59 -4.74
C HIS A 212 -35.84 0.62 -4.02
N PRO A 213 -37.00 1.12 -4.49
CA PRO A 213 -37.75 2.23 -3.87
C PRO A 213 -38.19 2.05 -2.39
N GLY A 214 -37.87 0.93 -1.74
CA GLY A 214 -38.07 0.71 -0.30
C GLY A 214 -36.77 0.67 0.53
N GLY A 215 -35.62 0.91 -0.11
CA GLY A 215 -34.30 0.78 0.53
C GLY A 215 -33.77 -0.65 0.59
N THR A 216 -34.48 -1.64 0.03
CA THR A 216 -33.99 -3.02 -0.07
C THR A 216 -32.83 -3.08 -1.05
N GLU A 217 -31.68 -3.54 -0.56
CA GLU A 217 -30.50 -3.82 -1.38
C GLU A 217 -30.50 -5.27 -1.86
N CYS A 218 -30.04 -5.48 -3.08
CA CYS A 218 -29.88 -6.77 -3.73
C CYS A 218 -28.50 -6.82 -4.36
N GLU A 219 -27.67 -7.77 -3.92
CA GLU A 219 -26.30 -7.95 -4.40
C GLU A 219 -26.22 -9.20 -5.28
N SER A 220 -25.57 -9.06 -6.43
CA SER A 220 -25.53 -10.07 -7.48
C SER A 220 -24.12 -10.17 -8.06
N ARG A 221 -23.52 -11.36 -8.04
CA ARG A 221 -22.19 -11.58 -8.61
C ARG A 221 -22.22 -11.52 -10.13
N MET A 222 -21.57 -10.51 -10.71
CA MET A 222 -21.36 -10.42 -12.15
C MET A 222 -20.20 -11.34 -12.56
N PHE A 223 -19.06 -11.18 -11.91
CA PHE A 223 -17.82 -11.89 -12.21
C PHE A 223 -17.15 -12.38 -10.93
N SER A 224 -16.66 -13.62 -10.94
CA SER A 224 -15.78 -14.15 -9.90
C SER A 224 -14.37 -14.23 -10.44
N ASP A 225 -13.37 -14.05 -9.57
CA ASP A 225 -11.95 -14.14 -9.93
C ASP A 225 -11.57 -13.23 -11.13
N PHE A 226 -12.18 -12.05 -11.22
CA PHE A 226 -11.90 -11.08 -12.28
C PHE A 226 -10.48 -10.53 -12.11
N GLU A 227 -9.64 -10.73 -13.12
CA GLU A 227 -8.26 -10.28 -13.11
C GLU A 227 -8.15 -8.91 -13.81
N TYR A 228 -7.76 -7.88 -13.06
CA TYR A 228 -7.54 -6.56 -13.67
C TYR A 228 -6.46 -6.64 -14.76
N PRO A 229 -6.56 -5.80 -15.82
CA PRO A 229 -5.49 -5.65 -16.78
C PRO A 229 -4.16 -5.28 -16.10
N PRO A 230 -3.00 -5.67 -16.65
CA PRO A 230 -1.72 -5.23 -16.13
C PRO A 230 -1.62 -3.71 -16.10
N LEU A 231 -1.10 -3.16 -15.00
CA LEU A 231 -0.84 -1.72 -14.90
C LEU A 231 0.20 -1.30 -15.95
N THR A 232 -0.08 -0.20 -16.64
CA THR A 232 0.93 0.48 -17.46
C THR A 232 2.03 1.07 -16.56
N SER A 233 3.21 1.34 -17.12
CA SER A 233 4.30 1.98 -16.35
C SER A 233 3.88 3.33 -15.75
N ALA A 234 2.96 4.06 -16.40
CA ALA A 234 2.42 5.31 -15.85
C ALA A 234 1.54 5.06 -14.62
N GLN A 235 0.70 4.02 -14.65
CA GLN A 235 -0.15 3.64 -13.52
C GLN A 235 0.64 3.01 -12.36
N GLN A 236 1.84 2.48 -12.63
CA GLN A 236 2.74 2.00 -11.58
C GLN A 236 3.47 3.12 -10.85
N ASN A 237 3.58 4.31 -11.45
CA ASN A 237 4.28 5.43 -10.85
C ASN A 237 3.48 6.03 -9.70
N LEU A 238 4.16 6.30 -8.61
CA LEU A 238 3.60 6.92 -7.42
C LEU A 238 4.08 8.36 -7.31
N SER A 239 3.15 9.27 -7.02
CA SER A 239 3.42 10.69 -6.81
C SER A 239 3.10 11.08 -5.38
N ILE A 240 3.95 11.91 -4.78
CA ILE A 240 3.67 12.58 -3.50
C ILE A 240 3.17 14.01 -3.76
N PRO A 241 2.40 14.61 -2.84
CA PRO A 241 1.98 16.00 -2.98
C PRO A 241 3.16 16.98 -3.03
N ASP A 242 3.00 18.08 -3.77
CA ASP A 242 3.98 19.16 -3.84
C ASP A 242 4.29 19.72 -2.44
N GLY A 243 5.58 19.97 -2.17
CA GLY A 243 6.05 20.50 -0.89
C GLY A 243 6.31 19.45 0.19
N ILE A 244 5.92 18.20 -0.01
CA ILE A 244 6.28 17.10 0.89
C ILE A 244 7.72 16.65 0.59
N THR A 245 8.59 16.74 1.60
CA THR A 245 10.00 16.32 1.50
C THR A 245 10.44 15.63 2.78
N VAL A 246 11.32 14.64 2.65
CA VAL A 246 12.03 14.04 3.78
C VAL A 246 13.35 14.79 3.99
N ASP A 247 13.43 15.61 5.03
CA ASP A 247 14.65 16.35 5.36
C ASP A 247 15.63 15.46 6.15
N LEU A 248 16.44 14.71 5.42
CA LEU A 248 17.48 13.86 6.00
C LEU A 248 18.60 14.66 6.70
N SER A 249 18.62 16.00 6.59
CA SER A 249 19.64 16.84 7.22
C SER A 249 19.29 17.26 8.65
N ARG A 250 18.00 17.27 9.01
CA ARG A 250 17.48 17.82 10.28
C ARG A 250 18.16 17.28 11.54
N TYR A 251 18.50 16.00 11.52
CA TYR A 251 19.07 15.27 12.67
C TYR A 251 20.53 14.85 12.47
N THR A 252 21.22 15.33 11.42
CA THR A 252 22.58 14.87 11.07
C THR A 252 23.65 15.19 12.10
N ASP A 253 23.41 16.16 12.96
CA ASP A 253 24.30 16.51 14.07
C ASP A 253 24.17 15.55 15.28
N LEU A 254 23.19 14.64 15.27
CA LEU A 254 22.98 13.68 16.35
C LEU A 254 23.83 12.43 16.12
N ALA A 255 24.57 12.03 17.15
CA ALA A 255 25.26 10.75 17.18
C ALA A 255 24.39 9.73 17.92
N VAL A 256 24.03 8.65 17.23
CA VAL A 256 23.32 7.52 17.85
C VAL A 256 24.20 6.94 18.96
N PRO A 257 23.70 6.84 20.21
CA PRO A 257 24.46 6.26 21.30
C PRO A 257 24.80 4.79 21.07
N ALA A 258 25.84 4.30 21.73
CA ALA A 258 26.22 2.90 21.63
C ALA A 258 25.14 1.98 22.24
N PRO A 259 24.91 0.78 21.66
CA PRO A 259 24.04 -0.23 22.25
C PRO A 259 24.43 -0.62 23.66
N THR A 260 23.43 -0.75 24.54
CA THR A 260 23.57 -1.16 25.94
C THR A 260 22.76 -2.41 26.24
N VAL A 261 22.97 -2.97 27.43
CA VAL A 261 22.20 -4.14 27.87
C VAL A 261 20.74 -3.80 28.13
N GLU A 262 20.43 -2.60 28.62
CA GLU A 262 19.06 -2.10 28.76
C GLU A 262 18.36 -1.95 27.40
N ALA A 263 19.05 -1.39 26.40
CA ALA A 263 18.53 -1.26 25.04
C ALA A 263 18.25 -2.64 24.42
N LEU A 264 19.19 -3.57 24.56
CA LEU A 264 19.07 -4.95 24.08
C LEU A 264 17.88 -5.67 24.72
N VAL A 265 17.73 -5.59 26.04
CA VAL A 265 16.62 -6.24 26.74
C VAL A 265 15.29 -5.59 26.36
N HIS A 266 15.23 -4.27 26.23
CA HIS A 266 14.03 -3.57 25.78
C HIS A 266 13.61 -4.01 24.37
N ALA A 267 14.55 -4.16 23.43
CA ALA A 267 14.27 -4.61 22.06
C ALA A 267 13.61 -6.01 22.00
N PHE A 268 13.94 -6.90 22.93
CA PHE A 268 13.45 -8.29 22.94
C PHE A 268 12.29 -8.54 23.90
N ALA A 269 12.04 -7.65 24.85
CA ALA A 269 10.99 -7.82 25.84
C ALA A 269 9.62 -7.42 25.27
N SER A 270 8.59 -8.16 25.67
CA SER A 270 7.19 -7.84 25.35
C SER A 270 6.35 -7.89 26.63
N TYR A 271 5.46 -6.92 26.76
CA TYR A 271 4.42 -6.85 27.78
C TYR A 271 3.08 -7.26 27.16
N ASN A 272 2.56 -8.42 27.58
CA ASN A 272 1.29 -8.96 27.08
C ASN A 272 0.12 -8.74 28.05
N GLY A 273 0.24 -7.78 28.95
CA GLY A 273 -0.80 -7.44 29.92
C GLY A 273 -1.86 -6.50 29.36
N ARG A 274 -2.78 -6.06 30.23
CA ARG A 274 -3.77 -5.03 29.87
C ARG A 274 -3.18 -3.63 29.94
N HIS A 275 -3.88 -2.67 29.33
CA HIS A 275 -3.63 -1.25 29.55
C HIS A 275 -3.80 -0.89 31.03
N ILE A 276 -2.89 -0.07 31.55
CA ILE A 276 -2.81 0.39 32.94
C ILE A 276 -2.68 1.92 32.97
N SER A 277 -3.04 2.56 34.08
CA SER A 277 -2.95 4.03 34.16
C SER A 277 -2.49 4.58 35.50
N GLY A 278 -1.83 5.74 35.45
CA GLY A 278 -1.39 6.49 36.62
C GLY A 278 -0.42 5.68 37.48
N ALA A 279 -0.78 5.47 38.74
CA ALA A 279 0.04 4.73 39.72
C ALA A 279 -0.17 3.21 39.69
N GLU A 280 -0.93 2.68 38.72
CA GLU A 280 -1.08 1.24 38.58
C GLU A 280 0.24 0.58 38.18
N GLU A 281 0.64 -0.47 38.90
CA GLU A 281 1.80 -1.30 38.53
C GLU A 281 1.43 -2.32 37.43
N PRO A 282 2.35 -2.59 36.49
CA PRO A 282 2.14 -3.62 35.47
C PRO A 282 2.17 -5.02 36.08
N ASP A 283 1.51 -5.96 35.41
CA ASP A 283 1.70 -7.39 35.72
C ASP A 283 3.07 -7.85 35.21
N TYR A 284 4.06 -7.85 36.09
CA TYR A 284 5.43 -8.26 35.75
C TYR A 284 5.52 -9.69 35.22
N SER A 285 4.57 -10.58 35.54
CA SER A 285 4.62 -11.98 35.11
C SER A 285 4.36 -12.17 33.61
N VAL A 286 3.73 -11.19 32.97
CA VAL A 286 3.45 -11.17 31.53
C VAL A 286 4.40 -10.25 30.76
N TRP A 287 5.45 -9.76 31.43
CA TRP A 287 6.53 -8.98 30.82
C TRP A 287 7.79 -9.83 30.73
N LYS A 288 8.09 -10.34 29.54
CA LYS A 288 9.18 -11.29 29.34
C LYS A 288 9.77 -11.20 27.94
N ILE A 289 10.97 -11.74 27.78
CA ILE A 289 11.53 -12.05 26.47
C ILE A 289 10.97 -13.41 26.05
N GLU A 290 10.26 -13.46 24.94
CA GLU A 290 9.70 -14.71 24.41
C GLU A 290 10.81 -15.54 23.73
N ASP A 291 10.78 -16.87 23.92
CA ASP A 291 11.80 -17.79 23.41
C ASP A 291 11.99 -17.73 21.88
N ASN A 292 10.94 -17.33 21.16
CA ASN A 292 10.94 -17.20 19.71
C ASN A 292 11.18 -15.76 19.20
N LYS A 293 11.43 -14.80 20.10
CA LYS A 293 11.74 -13.41 19.70
C LYS A 293 13.15 -13.36 19.12
N THR A 294 13.26 -12.80 17.93
CA THR A 294 14.53 -12.63 17.21
C THR A 294 14.64 -11.23 16.64
N ILE A 295 15.85 -10.86 16.19
CA ILE A 295 16.07 -9.63 15.43
C ILE A 295 15.22 -9.68 14.15
N ARG A 296 14.32 -8.70 14.04
CA ARG A 296 13.62 -8.38 12.80
C ARG A 296 14.45 -7.42 11.96
N ASP A 297 15.38 -7.96 11.20
CA ASP A 297 16.07 -7.18 10.15
C ASP A 297 15.30 -7.37 8.84
N TYR A 298 14.73 -6.28 8.36
CA TYR A 298 14.09 -6.25 7.06
C TYR A 298 15.13 -5.73 6.07
N SER A 299 15.76 -6.65 5.34
CA SER A 299 16.91 -6.39 4.49
C SER A 299 16.67 -5.54 3.20
N PRO A 300 15.56 -4.78 2.99
CA PRO A 300 15.57 -3.69 2.01
C PRO A 300 15.46 -2.30 2.65
N LYS A 301 15.96 -1.33 1.89
CA LYS A 301 15.80 0.11 2.13
C LYS A 301 14.32 0.45 2.42
N LEU A 302 14.02 1.36 3.34
CA LEU A 302 12.64 1.71 3.69
C LEU A 302 11.97 2.52 2.56
N ARG A 303 10.84 2.02 2.06
CA ARG A 303 10.06 2.58 0.94
C ARG A 303 8.60 2.68 1.35
N TYR A 304 8.28 3.87 1.85
CA TYR A 304 6.98 4.19 2.42
C TYR A 304 6.03 4.71 1.35
N PHE A 305 4.75 4.37 1.40
CA PHE A 305 3.74 5.08 0.62
C PHE A 305 2.36 5.00 1.30
N LEU A 306 1.56 6.06 1.13
CA LEU A 306 0.22 6.16 1.69
C LEU A 306 -0.81 5.88 0.59
N PHE A 307 -1.79 5.03 0.88
CA PHE A 307 -2.88 4.67 -0.04
C PHE A 307 -4.26 4.90 0.60
N GLY A 308 -5.31 5.06 -0.21
CA GLY A 308 -6.69 5.27 0.24
C GLY A 308 -7.25 6.66 -0.04
N SER A 309 -8.57 6.79 0.11
CA SER A 309 -9.33 8.00 -0.21
C SER A 309 -9.22 9.11 0.83
N GLU A 310 -8.84 8.77 2.07
CA GLU A 310 -8.89 9.68 3.22
C GLU A 310 -7.52 10.25 3.58
N ILE A 311 -6.57 10.23 2.64
CA ILE A 311 -5.24 10.79 2.85
C ILE A 311 -5.32 12.32 2.84
N GLU A 312 -4.95 12.93 3.96
CA GLU A 312 -4.79 14.37 4.09
C GLU A 312 -3.30 14.77 4.00
N ILE A 313 -3.04 16.05 3.68
CA ILE A 313 -1.66 16.56 3.60
C ILE A 313 -0.89 16.38 4.92
N GLY A 314 -1.59 16.42 6.06
CA GLY A 314 -1.01 16.20 7.38
C GLY A 314 -0.44 14.78 7.55
N ASN A 315 -1.04 13.77 6.92
CA ASN A 315 -0.54 12.39 6.98
C ASN A 315 0.82 12.29 6.28
N TRP A 316 0.97 12.93 5.12
CA TRP A 316 2.25 12.98 4.40
C TRP A 316 3.35 13.65 5.21
N TRP A 317 3.04 14.76 5.89
CA TRP A 317 3.99 15.43 6.79
C TRP A 317 4.41 14.55 7.96
N ALA A 318 3.45 13.89 8.61
CA ALA A 318 3.73 12.99 9.74
C ALA A 318 4.66 11.84 9.33
N VAL A 319 4.36 11.16 8.22
CA VAL A 319 5.18 10.07 7.70
C VAL A 319 6.56 10.56 7.24
N ALA A 320 6.65 11.73 6.61
CA ALA A 320 7.93 12.33 6.23
C ALA A 320 8.80 12.54 7.48
N GLN A 321 8.27 13.14 8.53
CA GLN A 321 8.98 13.38 9.79
C GLN A 321 9.37 12.08 10.50
N MET A 322 8.51 11.06 10.47
CA MET A 322 8.86 9.73 10.98
C MET A 322 10.04 9.12 10.21
N MET A 323 10.07 9.23 8.88
CA MET A 323 11.20 8.76 8.07
C MET A 323 12.48 9.53 8.38
N GLU A 324 12.41 10.83 8.66
CA GLU A 324 13.58 11.61 9.10
C GLU A 324 14.15 11.09 10.44
N LEU A 325 13.28 10.72 11.40
CA LEU A 325 13.68 10.13 12.67
C LEU A 325 14.32 8.75 12.48
N VAL A 326 13.74 7.91 11.62
CA VAL A 326 14.32 6.61 11.25
C VAL A 326 15.68 6.79 10.59
N ALA A 327 15.85 7.80 9.74
CA ALA A 327 17.14 8.11 9.11
C ALA A 327 18.22 8.50 10.13
N ALA A 328 17.83 9.12 11.24
CA ALA A 328 18.76 9.50 12.31
C ALA A 328 19.34 8.26 13.03
N ILE A 329 18.51 7.24 13.30
CA ILE A 329 18.95 6.02 14.00
C ILE A 329 19.54 4.96 13.04
N ALA A 330 19.09 4.93 11.79
CA ALA A 330 19.42 3.87 10.84
C ALA A 330 19.56 4.41 9.39
N PRO A 331 20.58 5.25 9.10
CA PRO A 331 20.71 5.94 7.81
C PRO A 331 20.88 4.99 6.62
N HIS A 332 21.39 3.78 6.85
CA HIS A 332 21.56 2.75 5.82
C HIS A 332 20.22 2.24 5.25
N LEU A 333 19.10 2.48 5.96
CA LEU A 333 17.77 2.16 5.44
C LEU A 333 17.35 3.07 4.29
N ASP A 334 18.01 4.21 4.06
CA ASP A 334 17.68 5.16 2.97
C ASP A 334 16.16 5.46 2.93
N PRO A 335 15.54 5.91 4.04
CA PRO A 335 14.09 6.03 4.13
C PRO A 335 13.57 7.15 3.22
N ARG A 336 12.63 6.80 2.34
CA ARG A 336 11.99 7.75 1.42
C ARG A 336 10.63 7.23 0.98
N PHE A 337 9.83 8.12 0.40
CA PHE A 337 8.63 7.72 -0.32
C PHE A 337 8.99 6.86 -1.54
N ALA A 338 8.21 5.81 -1.76
CA ALA A 338 8.31 5.00 -2.97
C ALA A 338 7.89 5.81 -4.20
N THR A 339 8.55 5.55 -5.32
CA THR A 339 8.25 6.17 -6.63
C THR A 339 7.48 5.24 -7.56
N SER A 340 7.34 3.97 -7.19
CA SER A 340 6.49 3.00 -7.87
C SER A 340 5.89 1.99 -6.90
N ILE A 341 4.77 1.38 -7.29
CA ILE A 341 4.06 0.36 -6.49
C ILE A 341 4.98 -0.82 -6.14
N ASP A 342 5.87 -1.22 -7.06
CA ASP A 342 6.81 -2.32 -6.84
C ASP A 342 7.98 -1.98 -5.91
N GLU A 343 8.25 -0.69 -5.70
CA GLU A 343 9.27 -0.22 -4.75
C GLU A 343 8.75 -0.25 -3.31
N VAL A 344 7.43 -0.17 -3.09
CA VAL A 344 6.81 -0.10 -1.76
C VAL A 344 7.13 -1.34 -0.93
N ASN A 345 7.66 -1.14 0.26
CA ASN A 345 7.85 -2.20 1.24
C ASN A 345 7.32 -1.88 2.64
N PHE A 346 6.73 -0.70 2.83
CA PHE A 346 5.93 -0.39 3.99
C PHE A 346 4.75 0.51 3.60
N PRO A 347 3.62 -0.08 3.16
CA PRO A 347 2.42 0.69 2.84
C PRO A 347 1.64 1.06 4.12
N GLU A 348 1.13 2.29 4.14
CA GLU A 348 0.13 2.77 5.09
C GLU A 348 -1.18 3.00 4.34
N PHE A 349 -2.28 2.52 4.88
CA PHE A 349 -3.58 2.59 4.25
C PHE A 349 -4.52 3.46 5.10
N LEU A 350 -5.12 4.47 4.46
CA LEU A 350 -6.10 5.39 5.04
C LEU A 350 -7.43 5.31 4.26
N PRO A 351 -8.18 4.20 4.36
CA PRO A 351 -9.43 4.01 3.64
C PRO A 351 -10.62 4.61 4.41
N LEU A 352 -11.66 4.98 3.66
CA LEU A 352 -12.99 5.16 4.20
C LEU A 352 -13.65 3.79 4.38
N CYS A 353 -13.87 3.40 5.62
CA CYS A 353 -14.58 2.18 5.99
C CYS A 353 -16.10 2.40 5.96
N GLU A 354 -16.70 2.02 4.83
CA GLU A 354 -18.14 2.02 4.67
C GLU A 354 -18.78 0.76 5.28
N PRO A 355 -20.06 0.83 5.72
CA PRO A 355 -20.73 -0.30 6.37
C PRO A 355 -20.73 -1.57 5.55
N TRP A 356 -20.85 -1.47 4.22
CA TRP A 356 -20.87 -2.63 3.34
C TRP A 356 -19.53 -3.36 3.30
N MET A 357 -18.41 -2.67 3.57
CA MET A 357 -17.08 -3.28 3.68
C MET A 357 -16.94 -4.08 4.99
N ILE A 358 -17.85 -3.85 5.94
CA ILE A 358 -17.96 -4.53 7.24
C ILE A 358 -18.94 -5.71 7.14
N VAL A 359 -19.89 -5.67 6.21
CA VAL A 359 -20.96 -6.67 6.03
C VAL A 359 -20.47 -7.82 5.15
N GLY A 360 -20.46 -9.05 5.69
CA GLY A 360 -20.03 -10.26 4.98
C GLY A 360 -19.03 -11.12 5.74
N VAL A 361 -18.51 -10.61 6.86
CA VAL A 361 -17.73 -11.41 7.82
C VAL A 361 -18.54 -11.52 9.10
N GLU A 362 -19.52 -12.44 9.14
CA GLU A 362 -19.91 -12.96 10.46
C GLU A 362 -18.62 -13.39 11.17
N PRO A 363 -18.37 -13.01 12.43
CA PRO A 363 -17.32 -13.62 13.24
C PRO A 363 -17.74 -15.06 13.57
N HIS A 364 -17.78 -15.92 12.56
CA HIS A 364 -18.08 -17.34 12.64
C HIS A 364 -16.92 -18.12 12.07
N GLY A 365 -15.93 -18.35 12.94
CA GLY A 365 -14.73 -19.10 12.63
C GLY A 365 -13.57 -18.68 13.52
N ARG A 366 -12.42 -19.34 13.36
CA ARG A 366 -11.16 -19.04 14.04
C ARG A 366 -10.51 -17.72 13.57
N GLN A 367 -11.31 -16.76 13.08
CA GLN A 367 -10.79 -15.50 12.60
C GLN A 367 -10.45 -14.58 13.78
N SER A 368 -9.24 -14.03 13.82
CA SER A 368 -8.84 -13.04 14.83
C SER A 368 -9.23 -11.63 14.38
N LYS A 369 -9.44 -10.71 15.33
CA LYS A 369 -9.76 -9.30 15.05
C LYS A 369 -8.83 -8.68 13.99
N LEU A 370 -7.54 -9.01 14.05
CA LEU A 370 -6.47 -8.59 13.14
C LEU A 370 -6.68 -8.97 11.65
N GLN A 371 -7.70 -9.77 11.33
CA GLN A 371 -7.97 -10.26 9.97
C GLN A 371 -9.08 -9.48 9.25
N GLN A 372 -9.71 -8.50 9.92
CA GLN A 372 -10.75 -7.66 9.31
C GLN A 372 -10.17 -6.30 8.89
N PRO A 373 -10.28 -5.91 7.60
CA PRO A 373 -9.73 -4.65 7.11
C PRO A 373 -10.38 -3.40 7.71
N CYS A 374 -11.69 -3.42 7.91
CA CYS A 374 -12.42 -2.31 8.51
C CYS A 374 -12.90 -2.71 9.91
N GLN A 375 -12.14 -2.31 10.92
CA GLN A 375 -12.51 -2.46 12.33
C GLN A 375 -13.10 -1.14 12.84
N ARG A 376 -14.30 -1.22 13.42
CA ARG A 376 -14.87 -0.07 14.13
C ARG A 376 -14.27 0.12 15.51
N ASP A 377 -13.58 -0.86 16.08
CA ASP A 377 -13.06 -0.81 17.45
C ASP A 377 -11.54 -0.58 17.55
N GLY A 378 -10.82 -0.43 16.43
CA GLY A 378 -9.38 -0.15 16.45
C GLY A 378 -8.76 0.03 15.07
N ASN A 379 -7.49 0.43 15.07
CA ASN A 379 -6.61 0.29 13.91
C ASN A 379 -6.03 -1.11 13.86
N GLY A 380 -5.56 -1.47 12.66
CA GLY A 380 -4.91 -2.74 12.42
C GLY A 380 -3.52 -2.49 11.86
N ALA A 381 -2.56 -3.26 12.32
CA ALA A 381 -1.30 -3.38 11.63
C ALA A 381 -0.85 -4.83 11.64
N TYR A 382 0.03 -5.18 10.71
CA TYR A 382 0.56 -6.51 10.60
C TYR A 382 2.05 -6.46 10.33
N PHE A 383 2.82 -7.08 11.21
CA PHE A 383 4.26 -7.17 11.14
C PHE A 383 4.63 -8.64 11.34
N SER A 384 5.22 -9.27 10.33
CA SER A 384 5.71 -10.64 10.49
C SER A 384 7.00 -10.86 9.71
N ASP A 385 7.79 -11.81 10.21
CA ASP A 385 9.03 -12.29 9.60
C ASP A 385 8.74 -13.27 8.44
N GLY A 386 7.47 -13.55 8.18
CA GLY A 386 7.03 -14.47 7.14
C GLY A 386 6.70 -13.75 5.84
N THR A 387 7.14 -14.31 4.71
CA THR A 387 6.61 -13.92 3.40
C THR A 387 5.08 -14.04 3.46
N ALA A 388 4.35 -12.93 3.32
CA ALA A 388 2.98 -13.00 2.84
C ALA A 388 3.02 -13.87 1.58
N ARG A 389 2.30 -15.01 1.58
CA ARG A 389 2.37 -15.99 0.49
C ARG A 389 2.13 -15.28 -0.84
N SER A 390 2.93 -15.61 -1.85
CA SER A 390 2.81 -15.13 -3.24
C SER A 390 1.57 -15.65 -3.98
N GLY A 391 0.49 -15.95 -3.27
CA GLY A 391 -0.65 -16.71 -3.77
C GLY A 391 -1.67 -15.90 -4.58
N ALA A 392 -1.73 -14.58 -4.40
CA ALA A 392 -2.64 -13.69 -5.15
C ALA A 392 -2.21 -12.21 -5.14
N GLY A 393 -0.97 -11.91 -4.75
CA GLY A 393 -0.47 -10.55 -4.55
C GLY A 393 1.00 -10.40 -4.94
N ASN A 394 1.45 -9.16 -5.07
CA ASN A 394 2.77 -8.77 -5.59
C ASN A 394 3.89 -9.73 -5.12
N PRO A 395 4.56 -10.48 -6.01
CA PRO A 395 5.63 -11.41 -5.64
C PRO A 395 6.82 -10.72 -4.94
N ASN A 396 6.95 -9.39 -5.08
CA ASN A 396 7.94 -8.57 -4.38
C ASN A 396 7.59 -8.30 -2.90
N TYR A 397 6.39 -8.64 -2.44
CA TYR A 397 5.96 -8.45 -1.05
C TYR A 397 6.70 -9.36 -0.05
N SER A 398 7.48 -10.33 -0.54
CA SER A 398 8.46 -11.08 0.25
C SER A 398 9.52 -10.19 0.93
N LYS A 399 9.60 -8.90 0.56
CA LYS A 399 10.49 -7.87 1.11
C LYS A 399 9.81 -6.85 2.01
N SER A 400 8.52 -7.03 2.32
CA SER A 400 7.76 -6.07 3.12
C SER A 400 8.17 -6.05 4.60
N ARG A 401 8.06 -4.87 5.23
CA ARG A 401 8.20 -4.64 6.67
C ARG A 401 6.90 -4.84 7.45
N GLY A 402 5.82 -5.16 6.75
CA GLY A 402 4.46 -5.12 7.28
C GLY A 402 3.64 -4.03 6.62
N PHE A 403 2.51 -3.68 7.24
CA PHE A 403 1.65 -2.57 6.81
C PHE A 403 0.85 -2.03 8.01
N THR A 404 0.32 -0.82 7.85
CA THR A 404 -0.57 -0.16 8.83
C THR A 404 -1.89 0.26 8.19
N TYR A 405 -2.96 0.22 8.97
CA TYR A 405 -4.30 0.71 8.60
C TYR A 405 -4.77 1.77 9.59
N HIS A 406 -5.18 2.91 9.06
CA HIS A 406 -5.81 3.99 9.80
C HIS A 406 -7.22 4.18 9.26
N ASN A 407 -8.19 3.57 9.95
CA ASN A 407 -9.55 3.50 9.46
C ASN A 407 -10.28 4.81 9.77
N LYS A 408 -10.91 5.38 8.75
CA LYS A 408 -11.90 6.45 8.91
C LYS A 408 -13.29 5.89 8.65
N PHE A 409 -14.27 6.30 9.43
CA PHE A 409 -15.67 5.92 9.21
C PHE A 409 -16.63 6.99 9.67
N VAL A 410 -17.85 6.92 9.15
CA VAL A 410 -18.96 7.78 9.57
C VAL A 410 -19.85 7.01 10.54
N ILE A 411 -20.24 7.67 11.64
CA ILE A 411 -21.18 7.10 12.60
C ILE A 411 -22.56 7.00 11.98
N GLU A 412 -23.13 5.81 11.98
CA GLU A 412 -24.48 5.55 11.49
C GLU A 412 -25.45 5.18 12.60
N GLN A 413 -26.73 5.15 12.26
CA GLN A 413 -27.78 4.74 13.19
C GLN A 413 -27.60 3.29 13.70
N SER A 414 -27.04 2.42 12.86
CA SER A 414 -26.71 1.02 13.18
C SER A 414 -25.63 0.94 14.26
N ASP A 415 -24.61 1.82 14.21
CA ASP A 415 -23.52 1.87 15.18
C ASP A 415 -24.01 2.30 16.56
N MET A 416 -24.93 3.26 16.63
CA MET A 416 -25.52 3.72 17.90
C MET A 416 -26.23 2.59 18.68
N ASN A 417 -26.61 1.51 17.99
CA ASN A 417 -27.27 0.35 18.59
C ASN A 417 -26.29 -0.75 19.01
N ARG A 418 -24.99 -0.63 18.69
CA ARG A 418 -23.95 -1.61 19.04
C ARG A 418 -23.49 -1.46 20.48
N SER A 419 -23.64 -2.53 21.26
CA SER A 419 -23.26 -2.53 22.68
C SER A 419 -21.74 -2.61 22.89
N ASP A 420 -21.00 -3.15 21.92
CA ASP A 420 -19.55 -3.29 21.93
C ASP A 420 -18.81 -1.98 21.60
N LEU A 421 -19.47 -1.02 20.94
CA LEU A 421 -18.93 0.31 20.69
C LEU A 421 -19.34 1.29 21.81
N GLY A 422 -18.98 0.98 23.06
CA GLY A 422 -19.33 1.82 24.21
C GLY A 422 -18.79 3.26 24.13
N TRP A 423 -17.70 3.47 23.38
CA TRP A 423 -16.99 4.73 23.27
C TRP A 423 -17.63 5.73 22.28
N ILE A 424 -18.47 5.28 21.33
CA ILE A 424 -19.17 6.17 20.37
C ILE A 424 -20.46 6.77 20.94
N ARG A 425 -20.86 6.46 22.18
CA ARG A 425 -22.15 6.88 22.76
C ARG A 425 -22.38 8.40 22.83
N ASN A 426 -21.31 9.19 22.78
CA ASN A 426 -21.37 10.65 22.78
C ASN A 426 -21.20 11.26 21.38
N MET A 427 -21.13 10.44 20.34
CA MET A 427 -20.99 10.88 18.96
C MET A 427 -22.35 11.07 18.30
N ALA A 428 -22.38 11.88 17.23
CA ALA A 428 -23.57 12.13 16.43
C ALA A 428 -23.58 11.25 15.18
N ILE A 429 -24.77 10.85 14.72
CA ILE A 429 -24.93 10.24 13.39
C ILE A 429 -24.44 11.24 12.33
N GLY A 430 -23.66 10.75 11.37
CA GLY A 430 -22.99 11.57 10.36
C GLY A 430 -21.64 12.14 10.83
N GLN A 431 -21.24 11.92 12.08
CA GLN A 431 -19.92 12.34 12.55
C GLN A 431 -18.84 11.42 11.97
N GLU A 432 -17.82 12.02 11.37
CA GLU A 432 -16.60 11.33 10.97
C GLU A 432 -15.74 11.00 12.20
N VAL A 433 -15.23 9.77 12.20
CA VAL A 433 -14.31 9.28 13.22
C VAL A 433 -13.07 8.74 12.54
N ASN A 434 -11.93 9.30 12.93
CA ASN A 434 -10.62 8.82 12.54
C ASN A 434 -10.05 8.00 13.69
N ASN A 435 -9.87 6.71 13.47
CA ASN A 435 -9.30 5.79 14.45
C ASN A 435 -7.79 5.61 14.15
N PRO A 436 -6.89 5.71 15.14
CA PRO A 436 -6.72 6.90 15.96
C PRO A 436 -5.65 7.89 15.45
N CYS A 437 -5.61 9.03 16.15
CA CYS A 437 -4.64 10.12 16.23
C CYS A 437 -3.17 9.80 15.88
N CYS A 438 -2.43 10.80 15.36
CA CYS A 438 -1.02 10.81 14.91
C CYS A 438 0.00 9.97 15.71
N THR A 439 -0.23 9.73 17.01
CA THR A 439 0.68 8.98 17.87
C THR A 439 0.59 7.46 17.69
N ILE A 440 -0.54 6.96 17.16
CA ILE A 440 -0.67 5.55 16.78
C ILE A 440 0.27 5.21 15.61
N ASN A 441 0.54 6.14 14.69
CA ASN A 441 1.48 5.89 13.58
C ASN A 441 2.88 5.58 14.11
N PHE A 442 3.32 6.30 15.16
CA PHE A 442 4.58 6.01 15.86
C PHE A 442 4.55 4.64 16.55
N HIS A 443 3.45 4.30 17.23
CA HIS A 443 3.27 2.98 17.87
C HIS A 443 3.41 1.85 16.85
N GLU A 444 2.60 1.87 15.80
CA GLU A 444 2.58 0.80 14.79
C GLU A 444 3.88 0.76 13.99
N THR A 445 4.47 1.92 13.67
CA THR A 445 5.78 1.94 13.02
C THR A 445 6.89 1.43 13.94
N GLY A 446 6.79 1.62 15.26
CA GLY A 446 7.72 1.00 16.21
C GLY A 446 7.73 -0.53 16.09
N HIS A 447 6.56 -1.16 15.96
CA HIS A 447 6.47 -2.59 15.68
C HIS A 447 7.11 -2.99 14.35
N ALA A 448 6.97 -2.17 13.30
CA ALA A 448 7.65 -2.37 12.01
C ALA A 448 9.18 -2.23 12.10
N LEU A 449 9.68 -1.62 13.18
CA LEU A 449 11.11 -1.47 13.50
C LEU A 449 11.57 -2.47 14.58
N GLY A 450 10.69 -3.39 14.98
CA GLY A 450 11.03 -4.59 15.75
C GLY A 450 10.64 -4.56 17.23
N VAL A 451 10.35 -3.39 17.81
CA VAL A 451 10.00 -3.27 19.24
C VAL A 451 8.56 -3.76 19.51
N ASP A 452 8.33 -4.40 20.65
CA ASP A 452 7.01 -4.89 21.07
C ASP A 452 6.38 -3.97 22.12
N HIS A 453 5.14 -4.27 22.52
CA HIS A 453 4.47 -3.55 23.59
C HIS A 453 5.29 -3.57 24.87
N SER A 454 5.29 -2.46 25.59
CA SER A 454 5.92 -2.34 26.91
C SER A 454 4.95 -1.73 27.91
N ALA A 455 5.36 -1.61 29.17
CA ALA A 455 4.72 -0.68 30.11
C ALA A 455 5.71 0.40 30.58
N CYS A 456 6.72 0.74 29.75
CA CYS A 456 7.60 1.87 30.04
C CYS A 456 6.76 3.16 29.90
N GLY A 457 6.77 4.04 30.90
CA GLY A 457 5.91 5.23 30.83
C GLY A 457 6.33 6.17 29.71
N HIS A 458 5.33 6.79 29.07
CA HIS A 458 5.52 7.75 27.96
C HIS A 458 6.20 7.19 26.68
N SER A 459 6.54 5.91 26.63
CA SER A 459 6.91 5.21 25.40
C SER A 459 5.73 5.18 24.43
N SER A 460 6.00 5.36 23.14
CA SER A 460 4.97 5.19 22.10
C SER A 460 4.45 3.76 22.08
N MET A 461 5.26 2.78 22.49
CA MET A 461 4.92 1.34 22.58
C MET A 461 4.19 0.95 23.87
N SER A 462 3.86 1.92 24.73
CA SER A 462 3.40 1.65 26.09
C SER A 462 1.92 1.31 26.19
N PHE A 463 1.62 0.31 27.01
CA PHE A 463 0.29 0.04 27.56
C PHE A 463 0.03 0.79 28.87
N TRP A 464 0.96 1.64 29.32
CA TRP A 464 0.76 2.55 30.43
C TRP A 464 0.37 3.94 29.93
N GLU A 465 -0.61 4.57 30.58
CA GLU A 465 -1.03 5.94 30.29
C GLU A 465 -1.11 6.82 31.55
N PRO A 466 -0.77 8.12 31.46
CA PRO A 466 -1.03 9.04 32.55
C PRO A 466 -2.54 9.14 32.82
N GLN A 467 -2.93 9.19 34.08
CA GLN A 467 -4.34 9.28 34.45
C GLN A 467 -5.00 10.51 33.81
N ASN A 468 -6.19 10.33 33.21
CA ASN A 468 -6.96 11.38 32.53
C ASN A 468 -6.24 12.04 31.34
N THR A 469 -5.24 11.39 30.76
CA THR A 469 -4.58 11.84 29.53
C THR A 469 -4.82 10.80 28.46
N SER A 470 -5.41 11.20 27.33
CA SER A 470 -5.72 10.26 26.24
C SER A 470 -4.47 10.03 25.41
N TYR A 471 -4.04 8.77 25.36
CA TYR A 471 -2.98 8.18 24.53
C TYR A 471 -1.59 8.84 24.56
N THR A 472 -0.58 7.99 24.41
CA THR A 472 0.84 8.29 24.34
C THR A 472 1.09 9.50 23.46
N THR A 473 1.83 10.45 24.02
CA THR A 473 1.94 11.78 23.45
C THR A 473 3.30 11.98 22.80
N LYS A 474 4.44 11.54 23.33
CA LYS A 474 5.71 11.78 22.63
C LYS A 474 5.81 10.97 21.31
N PRO A 475 6.56 11.47 20.29
CA PRO A 475 7.31 10.59 19.39
C PRO A 475 8.10 9.55 20.19
N TRP A 476 8.69 8.55 19.53
CA TRP A 476 9.49 7.51 20.18
C TRP A 476 10.43 8.07 21.27
N ASN A 477 10.28 7.56 22.50
CA ASN A 477 11.08 7.99 23.63
C ASN A 477 12.45 7.30 23.64
N GLU A 478 13.26 7.53 24.68
CA GLU A 478 14.59 6.93 24.81
C GLU A 478 14.57 5.40 24.79
N ASP A 479 13.57 4.77 25.41
CA ASP A 479 13.43 3.31 25.44
C ASP A 479 13.12 2.79 24.03
N ASP A 480 12.13 3.40 23.36
CA ASP A 480 11.73 3.05 22.00
C ASP A 480 12.91 3.20 21.02
N LEU A 481 13.58 4.35 21.04
CA LEU A 481 14.71 4.68 20.16
C LEU A 481 15.88 3.72 20.38
N ALA A 482 16.21 3.41 21.64
CA ALA A 482 17.26 2.49 21.99
C ALA A 482 16.94 1.06 21.53
N GLY A 483 15.70 0.60 21.73
CA GLY A 483 15.25 -0.73 21.29
C GLY A 483 15.24 -0.89 19.78
N MET A 484 14.71 0.10 19.05
CA MET A 484 14.73 0.11 17.58
C MET A 484 16.16 0.09 17.05
N ALA A 485 17.08 0.85 17.66
CA ALA A 485 18.47 0.86 17.23
C ALA A 485 19.16 -0.52 17.34
N ILE A 486 18.75 -1.39 18.26
CA ILE A 486 19.25 -2.78 18.34
C ILE A 486 18.81 -3.60 17.12
N HIS A 487 17.53 -3.49 16.75
CA HIS A 487 16.96 -4.19 15.59
C HIS A 487 17.55 -3.70 14.26
N LEU A 488 17.94 -2.43 14.22
CA LEU A 488 18.46 -1.77 13.02
C LEU A 488 20.00 -1.65 13.02
N ASP A 489 20.71 -2.19 14.01
CA ASP A 489 22.17 -2.09 14.05
C ASP A 489 22.79 -2.94 12.93
N PRO A 490 23.70 -2.40 12.08
CA PRO A 490 24.32 -3.16 11.00
C PRO A 490 25.12 -4.41 11.43
N ARG A 491 25.40 -4.57 12.74
CA ARG A 491 26.05 -5.76 13.30
C ARG A 491 25.06 -6.88 13.60
N THR A 492 23.77 -6.59 13.75
CA THR A 492 22.72 -7.60 13.91
C THR A 492 22.19 -8.02 12.56
N THR A 493 21.61 -9.23 12.48
CA THR A 493 20.99 -9.74 11.25
C THR A 493 19.71 -10.48 11.58
N HIS A 494 18.85 -10.62 10.58
CA HIS A 494 17.55 -11.26 10.72
C HIS A 494 17.65 -12.65 11.39
N GLY A 495 16.78 -12.91 12.35
CA GLY A 495 16.68 -14.21 13.02
C GLY A 495 17.65 -14.43 14.18
N MET A 496 18.53 -13.47 14.50
CA MET A 496 19.39 -13.56 15.69
C MET A 496 18.55 -13.55 16.97
N SER A 497 18.81 -14.50 17.87
CA SER A 497 18.33 -14.48 19.26
C SER A 497 18.98 -13.33 20.05
N ILE A 498 18.46 -13.05 21.25
CA ILE A 498 19.04 -12.04 22.14
C ILE A 498 20.51 -12.31 22.48
N GLU A 499 20.89 -13.59 22.63
CA GLU A 499 22.27 -13.96 22.94
C GLU A 499 23.23 -13.73 21.76
N GLU A 500 22.76 -14.01 20.55
CA GLU A 500 23.52 -13.78 19.31
C GLU A 500 23.67 -12.29 19.06
N ALA A 501 22.59 -11.52 19.22
CA ALA A 501 22.60 -10.07 19.14
C ALA A 501 23.53 -9.44 20.18
N ALA A 502 23.48 -9.88 21.45
CA ALA A 502 24.41 -9.44 22.49
C ALA A 502 25.87 -9.64 22.07
N SER A 503 26.18 -10.82 21.54
CA SER A 503 27.52 -11.18 21.10
C SER A 503 27.98 -10.33 19.91
N ALA A 504 27.11 -10.09 18.93
CA ALA A 504 27.39 -9.27 17.76
C ALA A 504 27.60 -7.78 18.12
N LEU A 505 26.86 -7.29 19.10
CA LEU A 505 26.94 -5.91 19.59
C LEU A 505 28.09 -5.68 20.58
N GLY A 506 28.73 -6.76 21.07
CA GLY A 506 29.79 -6.68 22.07
C GLY A 506 29.27 -6.41 23.49
N ILE A 507 28.01 -6.72 23.77
CA ILE A 507 27.38 -6.54 25.07
C ILE A 507 27.75 -7.72 25.99
N PRO A 508 28.39 -7.47 27.15
CA PRO A 508 28.76 -8.53 28.07
C PRO A 508 27.53 -9.27 28.63
N LYS A 509 27.56 -10.61 28.59
CA LYS A 509 26.54 -11.47 29.22
C LYS A 509 26.83 -11.70 30.71
N ASP A 510 27.00 -10.61 31.45
CA ASP A 510 27.37 -10.60 32.87
C ASP A 510 26.15 -10.69 33.81
N ALA A 511 26.34 -10.43 35.11
CA ALA A 511 25.26 -10.49 36.10
C ALA A 511 24.14 -9.48 35.81
N ARG A 512 24.45 -8.32 35.21
CA ARG A 512 23.45 -7.31 34.85
C ARG A 512 22.61 -7.78 33.66
N TYR A 513 23.25 -8.40 32.66
CA TYR A 513 22.54 -9.04 31.56
C TYR A 513 21.55 -10.10 32.05
N GLN A 514 22.00 -11.01 32.93
CA GLN A 514 21.14 -12.08 33.44
C GLN A 514 19.97 -11.51 34.27
N GLU A 515 20.23 -10.49 35.10
CA GLU A 515 19.20 -9.79 35.87
C GLU A 515 18.12 -9.19 34.96
N LEU A 516 18.53 -8.48 33.90
CA LEU A 516 17.59 -7.81 33.01
C LEU A 516 16.84 -8.79 32.12
N VAL A 517 17.46 -9.90 31.70
CA VAL A 517 16.74 -10.96 30.98
C VAL A 517 15.67 -11.60 31.85
N GLU A 518 15.95 -11.83 33.14
CA GLU A 518 14.97 -12.35 34.10
C GLU A 518 13.88 -11.32 34.45
N LYS A 519 14.23 -10.02 34.44
CA LYS A 519 13.37 -8.91 34.87
C LYS A 519 13.40 -7.75 33.89
N PRO A 520 12.82 -7.90 32.69
CA PRO A 520 12.99 -6.94 31.60
C PRO A 520 12.42 -5.55 31.88
N TRP A 521 11.39 -5.45 32.73
CA TRP A 521 10.81 -4.16 33.14
C TRP A 521 11.81 -3.23 33.82
N ARG A 522 12.93 -3.76 34.35
CA ARG A 522 14.00 -2.95 34.95
C ARG A 522 14.83 -2.19 33.91
N ALA A 523 14.70 -2.49 32.63
CA ALA A 523 15.30 -1.69 31.55
C ALA A 523 14.57 -0.35 31.34
N CYS A 524 13.25 -0.29 31.62
CA CYS A 524 12.44 0.92 31.37
C CYS A 524 12.93 2.14 32.15
N GLY A 525 13.08 3.25 31.44
CA GLY A 525 13.55 4.52 32.00
C GLY A 525 15.00 4.47 32.51
N ASN A 526 15.70 3.36 32.33
CA ASN A 526 17.07 3.14 32.81
C ASN A 526 18.09 3.06 31.66
N GLN A 527 17.73 3.57 30.48
CA GLN A 527 18.69 3.69 29.37
C GLN A 527 19.90 4.54 29.76
N ASP A 528 21.03 4.30 29.07
CA ASP A 528 22.23 5.09 29.26
C ASP A 528 21.95 6.59 29.03
N PRO A 529 22.55 7.51 29.81
CA PRO A 529 22.31 8.95 29.67
C PRO A 529 22.53 9.52 28.27
N GLY A 530 23.31 8.85 27.41
CA GLY A 530 23.44 9.18 26.01
C GLY A 530 22.12 9.06 25.24
N TRP A 531 21.30 8.04 25.54
CA TRP A 531 19.97 7.85 24.95
C TRP A 531 18.98 8.93 25.41
N ASP A 532 19.06 9.33 26.67
CA ASP A 532 18.23 10.43 27.19
C ASP A 532 18.52 11.74 26.46
N ALA A 533 19.80 12.09 26.35
CA ALA A 533 20.23 13.30 25.67
C ALA A 533 19.89 13.26 24.17
N PHE A 534 20.03 12.09 23.54
CA PHE A 534 19.65 11.87 22.14
C PHE A 534 18.14 12.07 21.94
N ALA A 535 17.31 11.40 22.74
CA ALA A 535 15.85 11.44 22.64
C ALA A 535 15.30 12.85 22.91
N GLU A 536 15.77 13.53 23.97
CA GLU A 536 15.34 14.90 24.25
C GLU A 536 15.77 15.87 23.14
N ARG A 537 16.99 15.74 22.61
CA ARG A 537 17.44 16.61 21.51
C ARG A 537 16.66 16.37 20.22
N LEU A 538 16.41 15.11 19.88
CA LEU A 538 15.60 14.70 18.75
C LEU A 538 14.18 15.27 18.87
N TYR A 539 13.59 15.14 20.06
CA TYR A 539 12.28 15.70 20.35
C TYR A 539 12.24 17.22 20.20
N GLU A 540 13.21 17.96 20.76
CA GLU A 540 13.30 19.42 20.63
C GLU A 540 13.30 19.87 19.16
N LEU A 541 14.06 19.17 18.32
CA LEU A 541 14.14 19.43 16.88
C LEU A 541 12.83 19.08 16.18
N HIS A 542 12.20 17.97 16.56
CA HIS A 542 10.92 17.54 16.01
C HIS A 542 9.82 18.58 16.28
N ILE A 543 9.60 18.97 17.54
CA ILE A 543 8.55 19.96 17.88
C ILE A 543 8.84 21.39 17.41
N ALA A 544 10.09 21.70 17.06
CA ALA A 544 10.46 22.98 16.45
C ALA A 544 10.16 23.02 14.93
N THR A 545 9.77 21.89 14.34
CA THR A 545 9.46 21.80 12.91
C THR A 545 8.09 22.42 12.63
N GLU A 546 8.01 23.22 11.56
CA GLU A 546 6.77 23.85 11.13
C GLU A 546 5.69 22.81 10.84
N GLY A 547 4.44 23.07 11.27
CA GLY A 547 3.31 22.17 11.08
C GLY A 547 3.19 21.03 12.09
N VAL A 548 4.12 20.91 13.04
CA VAL A 548 3.99 19.96 14.17
C VAL A 548 3.11 20.58 15.25
N GLU A 549 1.87 20.10 15.34
CA GLU A 549 1.00 20.36 16.50
C GLU A 549 1.23 19.29 17.56
N THR A 550 1.54 19.71 18.79
CA THR A 550 1.82 18.80 19.89
C THR A 550 0.74 18.86 20.96
N ASN A 551 0.11 17.72 21.24
CA ASN A 551 -0.78 17.53 22.40
C ASN A 551 -0.02 17.03 23.65
N HIS A 552 1.30 17.22 23.71
CA HIS A 552 2.13 16.50 24.68
C HIS A 552 2.13 17.15 26.08
N PRO A 553 2.13 16.34 27.15
CA PRO A 553 2.25 16.84 28.50
C PRO A 553 3.61 17.52 28.66
N THR A 554 3.60 18.62 29.41
CA THR A 554 4.82 19.27 29.89
C THR A 554 5.60 18.39 30.87
N ASN A 555 4.98 17.32 31.39
CA ASN A 555 5.62 16.33 32.26
C ASN A 555 6.20 15.19 31.43
N ARG A 556 7.52 15.02 31.54
CA ARG A 556 8.35 14.07 30.79
C ARG A 556 9.13 13.14 31.70
N ASP A 557 8.81 13.15 32.99
CA ASP A 557 9.56 12.40 33.99
C ASP A 557 9.49 10.90 33.68
N LYS A 558 10.64 10.26 33.73
CA LYS A 558 10.76 8.83 33.48
C LYS A 558 9.93 8.04 34.48
N VAL A 559 9.20 7.05 33.98
CA VAL A 559 8.54 6.06 34.83
C VAL A 559 9.45 4.85 34.94
N THR A 560 10.02 4.66 36.11
CA THR A 560 10.86 3.50 36.44
C THR A 560 10.11 2.53 37.34
N TRP A 561 10.21 1.24 37.05
CA TRP A 561 9.61 0.19 37.88
C TRP A 561 10.66 -0.43 38.81
N SER A 562 10.42 -0.42 40.12
CA SER A 562 11.45 -0.68 41.14
C SER A 562 11.64 -2.15 41.55
N TYR A 563 10.72 -3.05 41.22
CA TYR A 563 10.63 -4.37 41.88
C TYR A 563 11.39 -5.50 41.18
#